data_AF-A0A7V8FH27-F1
#
_entry.id   AF-A0A7V8FH27-F1
#
_cell.length_a   1.000
_cell.length_b   1.000
_cell.length_c   1.000
_cell.angle_alpha   90.00
_cell.angle_beta   90.00
_cell.angle_gamma   90.00
#
_symmetry.space_group_name_H-M   'P 1'
#
loop_
_entity.id
_entity.type
_entity.pdbx_description
1 polymer ?
#
loop_
_entity_poly.entity_id
_entity_poly.type
_entity_poly.pdbx_seq_one_letter_code
_entity_poly.pdbx_strand_id
1 'polypeptide(L)' 'MTPDNTTAHSDAALLEGLLQLAVEGQTDDDAFRTIGDEVFTRLLDTYGADTQKAA' A
#
# COMPACT_ATOMS: atom_id res chain seq x y z
N MET A 1 10.26 15.57 14.72
CA MET A 1 9.34 14.62 14.06
C MET A 1 9.87 14.43 12.65
N THR A 2 10.62 13.36 12.40
CA THR A 2 11.12 13.08 11.05
C THR A 2 9.95 12.54 10.20
N PRO A 3 9.72 13.09 8.99
CA PRO A 3 8.57 12.75 8.15
C PRO A 3 8.52 11.26 7.75
N ASP A 4 9.64 10.55 7.79
CA ASP A 4 9.73 9.11 7.53
C ASP A 4 8.91 8.24 8.48
N ASN A 5 8.86 8.58 9.78
CA ASN A 5 8.23 7.71 10.77
C ASN A 5 6.69 7.73 10.64
N THR A 6 6.13 8.88 10.28
CA THR A 6 4.69 9.02 10.04
C THR A 6 4.24 8.28 8.77
N THR A 7 5.06 8.28 7.73
CA THR A 7 4.76 7.58 6.46
C THR A 7 4.85 6.06 6.63
N ALA A 8 5.91 5.56 7.27
CA ALA A 8 6.06 4.13 7.54
C ALA A 8 4.95 3.56 8.45
N HIS A 9 4.47 4.35 9.43
CA HIS A 9 3.33 3.95 10.26
C HIS A 9 2.02 3.92 9.45
N SER A 10 1.85 4.84 8.50
CA SER A 10 0.71 4.85 7.58
C SER A 10 0.75 3.67 6.61
N ASP A 11 1.92 3.25 6.13
CA ASP A 11 2.07 2.12 5.21
C ASP A 11 1.73 0.79 5.89
N ALA A 12 2.20 0.61 7.14
CA ALA A 12 1.87 -0.55 7.95
C ALA A 12 0.35 -0.68 8.18
N ALA A 13 -0.32 0.42 8.52
CA ALA A 13 -1.77 0.43 8.72
C ALA A 13 -2.56 0.07 7.45
N LEU A 14 -2.11 0.52 6.27
CA LEU A 14 -2.74 0.16 4.99
C LEU A 14 -2.58 -1.33 4.68
N LEU A 15 -1.39 -1.89 4.90
CA LEU A 15 -1.13 -3.32 4.69
C LEU A 15 -1.92 -4.20 5.68
N GLU A 16 -2.03 -3.79 6.94
CA GLU A 16 -2.85 -4.47 7.94
C GLU A 16 -4.34 -4.46 7.55
N GLY A 17 -4.86 -3.31 7.11
CA GLY A 17 -6.23 -3.21 6.62
C GLY A 17 -6.50 -4.09 5.40
N LEU A 18 -5.58 -4.11 4.44
CA LEU A 18 -5.70 -4.96 3.24
C LEU A 18 -5.67 -6.45 3.61
N LEU A 19 -4.78 -6.84 4.51
CA LEU A 19 -4.67 -8.21 5.00
C LEU A 19 -5.94 -8.64 5.75
N GLN A 20 -6.47 -7.78 6.61
CA GLN A 20 -7.70 -8.07 7.36
C GLN A 20 -8.87 -8.36 6.41
N LEU A 21 -9.09 -7.48 5.43
CA LEU A 21 -10.15 -7.67 4.43
C LEU A 21 -9.97 -8.95 3.60
N ALA A 22 -8.72 -9.31 3.25
CA ALA A 22 -8.44 -10.57 2.56
C ALA A 22 -8.76 -11.80 3.43
N VAL A 23 -8.40 -11.77 4.71
CA VAL A 23 -8.64 -12.86 5.66
C VAL A 23 -10.14 -13.02 5.93
N GLU A 24 -10.88 -11.91 6.00
CA GLU A 24 -12.34 -11.91 6.16
C GLU A 24 -13.08 -12.31 4.87
N GLY A 25 -12.37 -12.47 3.74
CA GLY A 25 -12.94 -12.82 2.44
C GLY A 25 -13.67 -11.65 1.76
N GLN A 26 -13.47 -10.42 2.22
CA GLN A 26 -14.09 -9.19 1.70
C GLN A 26 -13.29 -8.61 0.53
N THR A 27 -12.78 -9.46 -0.37
CA THR A 27 -11.92 -9.01 -1.48
C THR A 27 -12.70 -8.35 -2.63
N ASP A 28 -14.01 -8.56 -2.69
CA ASP A 28 -14.89 -7.95 -3.69
C ASP A 28 -15.45 -6.58 -3.24
N ASP A 29 -15.15 -6.15 -2.02
CA ASP A 29 -15.64 -4.89 -1.45
C ASP A 29 -14.81 -3.68 -1.94
N ASP A 30 -15.46 -2.52 -2.07
CA ASP A 30 -14.83 -1.26 -2.49
C ASP A 30 -13.70 -0.84 -1.54
N ALA A 31 -13.80 -1.21 -0.27
CA ALA A 31 -12.76 -0.98 0.72
C ALA A 31 -11.45 -1.71 0.36
N PHE A 32 -11.54 -2.98 -0.06
CA PHE A 32 -10.38 -3.78 -0.43
C PHE A 32 -9.67 -3.18 -1.65
N ARG A 33 -10.45 -2.80 -2.66
CA ARG A 33 -9.94 -2.15 -3.86
C ARG A 33 -9.26 -0.82 -3.54
N THR A 34 -9.89 0.02 -2.73
CA THR A 34 -9.37 1.35 -2.39
C THR A 34 -8.03 1.25 -1.66
N ILE A 35 -7.95 0.40 -0.63
CA ILE A 35 -6.70 0.20 0.13
C ILE A 35 -5.64 -0.45 -0.78
N GLY A 36 -6.03 -1.39 -1.63
CA GLY A 36 -5.14 -2.05 -2.57
C GLY A 36 -4.51 -1.08 -3.59
N ASP A 37 -5.32 -0.19 -4.16
CA ASP A 37 -4.86 0.85 -5.11
C ASP A 37 -3.89 1.83 -4.44
N GLU A 38 -4.14 2.19 -3.18
CA GLU A 38 -3.26 3.07 -2.42
C GLU A 38 -1.91 2.41 -2.10
N VAL A 39 -1.92 1.15 -1.64
CA VAL A 39 -0.70 0.36 -1.42
C VAL A 39 0.08 0.21 -2.72
N PHE A 40 -0.59 -0.12 -3.83
CA PHE A 40 0.04 -0.25 -5.14
C PHE A 40 0.72 1.06 -5.58
N THR A 41 0.04 2.19 -5.42
CA THR A 41 0.58 3.51 -5.79
C THR A 41 1.84 3.84 -4.98
N ARG A 42 1.84 3.59 -3.67
CA ARG A 42 2.99 3.85 -2.81
C ARG A 42 4.18 2.94 -3.12
N LEU A 43 3.92 1.67 -3.41
CA LEU A 43 4.96 0.74 -3.86
C LEU A 43 5.55 1.15 -5.20
N LEU A 44 4.71 1.62 -6.14
CA LEU A 44 5.16 2.11 -7.43
C LEU A 44 5.99 3.40 -7.29
N ASP A 45 5.59 4.33 -6.41
CA ASP A 45 6.37 5.54 -6.14
C ASP A 45 7.74 5.21 -5.52
N THR A 46 7.76 4.27 -4.57
CA THR A 46 8.97 3.89 -3.84
C THR A 46 9.95 3.08 -4.68
N TYR A 47 9.45 2.11 -5.46
CA TYR A 47 10.29 1.12 -6.16
C TYR A 47 10.18 1.19 -7.69
N GLY A 48 9.15 1.84 -8.24
CA GLY A 48 8.91 1.92 -9.69
C GLY A 48 9.85 2.87 -10.43
N ALA A 49 10.61 3.71 -9.73
CA ALA A 49 11.68 4.50 -10.32
C ALA A 49 12.90 3.64 -10.73
N ASP A 50 13.14 2.52 -10.03
CA ASP A 50 14.26 1.61 -10.35
C ASP A 50 14.01 0.80 -11.63
N THR A 51 12.74 0.55 -12.00
CA THR A 51 12.40 -0.15 -13.25
C THR A 51 12.60 0.71 -14.50
N GLN A 52 12.61 2.05 -14.41
CA GLN A 52 12.89 2.93 -15.56
C GLN A 52 14.39 3.20 -15.79
N LYS A 53 15.25 3.01 -14.79
CA LYS A 53 16.71 3.18 -14.94
C LYS A 53 17.43 2.00 -15.60
N ALA A 54 16.74 0.90 -15.85
CA ALA A 54 17.28 -0.32 -16.43
C ALA A 54 16.88 -0.57 -17.91
N ALA A 55 16.25 0.42 -18.57
CA ALA A 55 15.82 0.35 -19.98
C ALA A 55 16.74 1.14 -20.92
#